data_AF-A0A832I1D7-F1
#
_entry.id   AF-A0A832I1D7-F1
#
_cell.length_a   1.000
_cell.length_b   1.000
_cell.length_c   1.000
_cell.angle_alpha   90.00
_cell.angle_beta   90.00
_cell.angle_gamma   90.00
#
_symmetry.space_group_name_H-M   'P 1'
#
loop_
_entity.id
_entity.type
_entity.pdbx_description
1 polymer ?
#
loop_
_entity_poly.entity_id
_entity_poly.type
_entity_poly.pdbx_seq_one_letter_code
_entity_poly.pdbx_strand_id
1 'polypeptide(L)'
;MITTSPVIPPGRPRAAAGARRARGLAPAAGARRARAAVLAATALAAAASLALAAAAFAETPPLTREELARLEKLARDPREAPGVALRLEAYFLDRPDPALVADGRYVEAIAHCTAQRGWDAINYSVVRMIQAMSADSVLQARRLVEIAGYMVERERMRDIPRQYAVRAHRILPRSAEHADVWAGAWALLGHVSLREGKADSAVARIERALPHLSGPAAKGALFNLGRAEALRGARDRAIDRFVECLVAEPAADTSAAIVLRAAWTSRHGSLAGLEERIAKARAGRK
;
A
#
# COMPACT_ATOMS: atom_id res chain seq x y z
N MET A 1 -15.45 16.79 -42.16
CA MET A 1 -15.65 17.82 -41.12
C MET A 1 -17.11 17.82 -40.75
N ILE A 2 -17.47 17.13 -39.66
CA ILE A 2 -18.85 17.00 -39.18
C ILE A 2 -18.84 17.59 -37.77
N THR A 3 -19.36 18.80 -37.66
CA THR A 3 -19.50 19.56 -36.42
C THR A 3 -20.78 19.09 -35.72
N THR A 4 -20.66 18.27 -34.69
CA THR A 4 -21.77 17.91 -33.81
C THR A 4 -21.89 18.96 -32.70
N SER A 5 -22.95 19.78 -32.77
CA SER A 5 -23.34 20.72 -31.73
C SER A 5 -23.76 19.99 -30.45
N PRO A 6 -23.44 20.51 -29.25
CA PRO A 6 -23.90 19.91 -28.00
C PRO A 6 -25.38 20.24 -27.76
N VAL A 7 -26.17 19.20 -27.49
CA VAL A 7 -27.57 19.29 -27.05
C VAL A 7 -27.60 19.76 -25.59
N ILE A 8 -28.12 20.95 -25.37
CA ILE A 8 -28.36 21.53 -24.04
C ILE A 8 -29.68 20.95 -23.49
N PRO A 9 -29.69 20.31 -22.30
CA PRO A 9 -30.93 19.78 -21.73
C PRO A 9 -31.88 20.90 -21.28
N PRO A 10 -33.21 20.67 -21.33
CA PRO A 10 -34.21 21.67 -21.00
C PRO A 10 -34.14 22.09 -19.53
N GLY A 11 -34.32 23.40 -19.33
CA GLY A 11 -34.18 24.10 -18.06
C GLY A 11 -35.10 23.56 -16.96
N ARG A 12 -34.53 23.44 -15.76
CA ARG A 12 -35.30 23.15 -14.54
C ARG A 12 -36.30 24.28 -14.25
N PRO A 13 -37.51 23.96 -13.76
CA PRO A 13 -38.50 24.96 -13.40
C PRO A 13 -37.97 25.84 -12.25
N ARG A 14 -38.04 27.17 -12.45
CA ARG A 14 -37.85 28.18 -11.40
C ARG A 14 -38.95 28.01 -10.36
N ALA A 15 -38.61 27.36 -9.24
CA ALA A 15 -39.47 27.32 -8.07
C ALA A 15 -39.61 28.74 -7.50
N ALA A 16 -40.85 29.21 -7.39
CA ALA A 16 -41.22 30.51 -6.91
C ALA A 16 -40.66 30.76 -5.50
N ALA A 17 -39.97 31.89 -5.35
CA ALA A 17 -39.46 32.40 -4.09
C ALA A 17 -40.64 32.81 -3.19
N GLY A 18 -41.14 31.86 -2.40
CA GLY A 18 -42.03 32.14 -1.28
C GLY A 18 -41.25 32.81 -0.16
N ALA A 19 -41.31 34.14 -0.09
CA ALA A 19 -40.77 34.95 1.00
C ALA A 19 -41.55 34.69 2.30
N ARG A 20 -41.22 33.59 2.99
CA ARG A 20 -41.59 33.42 4.41
C ARG A 20 -40.68 34.32 5.23
N ARG A 21 -41.22 35.44 5.70
CA ARG A 21 -40.62 36.28 6.75
C ARG A 21 -40.38 35.41 7.98
N ALA A 22 -39.16 34.90 8.14
CA ALA A 22 -38.72 34.27 9.37
C ALA A 22 -38.73 35.34 10.47
N ARG A 23 -39.68 35.22 11.39
CA ARG A 23 -39.67 35.98 12.65
C ARG A 23 -38.36 35.69 13.33
N GLY A 24 -37.50 36.69 13.44
CA GLY A 24 -36.22 36.62 14.14
C GLY A 24 -36.45 36.37 15.62
N LEU A 25 -36.49 35.10 16.01
CA LEU A 25 -36.21 34.70 17.38
C LEU A 25 -34.72 34.96 17.59
N ALA A 26 -34.41 36.06 18.27
CA ALA A 26 -33.06 36.31 18.75
C ALA A 26 -32.59 35.05 19.49
N PRO A 27 -31.42 34.47 19.16
CA PRO A 27 -30.94 33.29 19.85
C PRO A 27 -30.83 33.64 21.33
N ALA A 28 -31.63 32.96 22.16
CA ALA A 28 -31.65 33.15 23.60
C ALA A 28 -30.22 33.17 24.12
N ALA A 29 -29.88 34.15 24.96
CA ALA A 29 -28.51 34.38 25.43
C ALA A 29 -27.84 33.12 26.03
N GLY A 30 -28.64 32.16 26.52
CA GLY A 30 -28.18 30.83 26.96
C GLY A 30 -27.51 29.99 25.87
N ALA A 31 -27.97 30.04 24.62
CA ALA A 31 -27.40 29.25 23.53
C ALA A 31 -25.98 29.69 23.14
N ARG A 32 -25.65 30.98 23.29
CA ARG A 32 -24.29 31.49 23.04
C ARG A 32 -23.32 31.07 24.14
N ARG A 33 -23.76 31.10 25.40
CA ARG A 33 -22.94 30.65 26.54
C ARG A 33 -22.66 29.14 26.49
N ALA A 34 -23.67 28.33 26.15
CA ALA A 34 -23.49 26.88 25.99
C ALA A 34 -22.48 26.55 24.87
N ARG A 35 -22.57 27.21 23.71
CA ARG A 35 -21.60 27.01 22.62
C ARG A 35 -20.18 27.43 23.00
N ALA A 36 -20.03 28.56 23.70
CA ALA A 36 -18.72 29.01 24.17
C ALA A 36 -18.10 28.02 25.16
N ALA A 37 -18.90 27.46 26.08
CA ALA A 37 -18.44 26.46 27.04
C ALA A 37 -17.99 25.16 26.34
N VAL A 38 -18.75 24.68 25.34
CA VAL A 38 -18.36 23.49 24.57
C VAL A 38 -17.07 23.71 23.78
N LEU A 39 -16.92 24.86 23.13
CA LEU A 39 -15.68 25.20 22.42
C LEU A 39 -14.48 25.30 23.35
N ALA A 40 -14.64 25.92 24.53
CA ALA A 40 -13.59 26.02 25.53
C ALA A 40 -13.19 24.64 26.08
N ALA A 41 -14.17 23.77 26.38
CA ALA A 41 -13.89 22.41 26.84
C ALA A 41 -13.18 21.58 25.76
N THR A 42 -13.58 21.74 24.50
CA THR A 42 -12.94 21.05 23.36
C THR A 42 -11.50 21.53 23.17
N ALA A 43 -11.25 22.83 23.29
CA ALA A 43 -9.90 23.40 23.21
C ALA A 43 -9.01 22.94 24.36
N LEU A 44 -9.55 22.89 25.59
CA LEU A 44 -8.80 22.44 26.78
C LEU A 44 -8.44 20.95 26.66
N ALA A 45 -9.37 20.11 26.21
CA ALA A 45 -9.12 18.70 25.96
C ALA A 45 -8.04 18.52 24.88
N ALA A 46 -8.11 19.27 23.77
CA ALA A 46 -7.09 19.23 22.73
C ALA A 46 -5.71 19.66 23.25
N ALA A 47 -5.64 20.72 24.06
CA ALA A 47 -4.39 21.18 24.67
C ALA A 47 -3.82 20.16 25.66
N ALA A 48 -4.66 19.52 26.48
CA ALA A 48 -4.26 18.46 27.40
C ALA A 48 -3.73 17.23 26.64
N SER A 49 -4.39 16.81 25.56
CA SER A 49 -3.89 15.75 24.69
C SER A 49 -2.55 16.10 24.04
N LEU A 50 -2.38 17.37 23.61
CA LEU A 50 -1.11 17.84 23.06
C LEU A 50 0.01 17.85 24.11
N ALA A 51 -0.29 18.27 25.35
CA ALA A 51 0.66 18.30 26.45
C ALA A 51 1.07 16.90 26.92
N LEU A 52 0.12 15.96 27.00
CA LEU A 52 0.41 14.55 27.27
C LEU A 52 1.27 13.93 26.17
N ALA A 53 0.98 14.23 24.90
CA ALA A 53 1.83 13.83 23.79
C ALA A 53 3.24 14.43 23.94
N ALA A 54 3.35 15.74 24.20
CA ALA A 54 4.63 16.42 24.38
C ALA A 54 5.44 15.89 25.57
N ALA A 55 4.79 15.56 26.69
CA ALA A 55 5.45 14.95 27.86
C ALA A 55 5.96 13.54 27.55
N ALA A 56 5.17 12.72 26.84
CA ALA A 56 5.65 11.43 26.34
C ALA A 56 6.82 11.59 25.35
N PHE A 57 6.88 12.71 24.61
CA PHE A 57 8.01 13.03 23.74
C PHE A 57 9.29 13.41 24.48
N ALA A 58 9.19 14.11 25.61
CA ALA A 58 10.36 14.56 26.38
C ALA A 58 11.21 13.40 26.93
N GLU A 59 10.61 12.23 27.14
CA GLU A 59 11.31 11.02 27.59
C GLU A 59 11.68 10.06 26.45
N THR A 60 11.47 10.45 25.18
CA THR A 60 11.75 9.54 24.08
C THR A 60 13.26 9.39 23.90
N PRO A 61 13.82 8.16 24.02
CA PRO A 61 15.25 7.97 23.85
C PRO A 61 15.68 8.38 22.43
N PRO A 62 16.92 8.87 22.26
CA PRO A 62 17.43 9.28 20.97
C PRO A 62 17.31 8.13 19.97
N LEU A 63 16.95 8.46 18.73
CA LEU A 63 16.82 7.45 17.69
C LEU A 63 18.20 6.86 17.38
N THR A 64 18.36 5.57 17.59
CA THR A 64 19.56 4.80 17.22
C THR A 64 19.24 3.87 16.05
N ARG A 65 20.26 3.26 15.43
CA ARG A 65 20.05 2.23 14.39
C ARG A 65 19.27 1.02 14.90
N GLU A 66 19.53 0.61 16.14
CA GLU A 66 18.82 -0.50 16.78
C GLU A 66 17.34 -0.16 16.99
N GLU A 67 17.07 1.04 17.53
CA GLU A 67 15.70 1.49 17.71
C GLU A 67 14.99 1.66 16.37
N LEU A 68 15.68 2.13 15.34
CA LEU A 68 15.10 2.24 14.00
C LEU A 68 14.75 0.87 13.40
N ALA A 69 15.61 -0.15 13.60
CA ALA A 69 15.31 -1.52 13.19
C ALA A 69 14.11 -2.10 13.97
N ARG A 70 13.96 -1.76 15.25
CA ARG A 70 12.75 -2.10 16.04
C ARG A 70 11.51 -1.41 15.49
N LEU A 71 11.58 -0.10 15.23
CA LEU A 71 10.49 0.68 14.65
C LEU A 71 10.10 0.17 13.26
N GLU A 72 11.05 -0.30 12.44
CA GLU A 72 10.75 -0.93 11.15
C GLU A 72 9.85 -2.16 11.30
N LYS A 73 10.10 -2.99 12.31
CA LYS A 73 9.23 -4.16 12.60
C LYS A 73 7.83 -3.70 13.03
N LEU A 74 7.75 -2.72 13.93
CA LEU A 74 6.48 -2.17 14.43
C LEU A 74 5.69 -1.44 13.35
N ALA A 75 6.36 -0.77 12.41
CA ALA A 75 5.72 -0.06 11.29
C ALA A 75 4.90 -0.99 10.37
N ARG A 76 5.17 -2.30 10.40
CA ARG A 76 4.45 -3.32 9.63
C ARG A 76 3.23 -3.87 10.37
N ASP A 77 3.06 -3.57 11.66
CA ASP A 77 1.86 -3.93 12.42
C ASP A 77 0.83 -2.79 12.33
N PRO A 78 -0.39 -3.02 11.79
CA PRO A 78 -1.44 -2.00 11.71
C PRO A 78 -1.81 -1.32 13.03
N ARG A 79 -1.63 -2.00 14.18
CA ARG A 79 -1.94 -1.45 15.50
C ARG A 79 -0.88 -0.46 15.97
N GLU A 80 0.38 -0.73 15.65
CA GLU A 80 1.55 0.04 16.12
C GLU A 80 1.97 1.13 15.12
N ALA A 81 1.69 0.92 13.83
CA ALA A 81 2.10 1.82 12.75
C ALA A 81 1.71 3.30 12.96
N PRO A 82 0.52 3.66 13.48
CA PRO A 82 0.21 5.06 13.78
C PRO A 82 1.18 5.68 14.82
N GLY A 83 1.54 4.92 15.85
CA GLY A 83 2.49 5.36 16.89
C GLY A 83 3.90 5.53 16.34
N VAL A 84 4.35 4.59 15.50
CA VAL A 84 5.66 4.69 14.82
C VAL A 84 5.73 5.93 13.93
N ALA A 85 4.67 6.19 13.15
CA ALA A 85 4.59 7.38 12.30
C ALA A 85 4.70 8.67 13.10
N LEU A 86 3.92 8.83 14.18
CA LEU A 86 3.97 10.01 15.05
C LEU A 86 5.34 10.19 15.71
N ARG A 87 5.98 9.09 16.12
CA ARG A 87 7.32 9.14 16.71
C ARG A 87 8.37 9.65 15.73
N LEU A 88 8.35 9.14 14.50
CA LEU A 88 9.30 9.56 13.47
C LEU A 88 9.03 10.99 12.99
N GLU A 89 7.75 11.40 12.87
CA GLU A 89 7.37 12.79 12.60
C GLU A 89 8.01 13.74 13.62
N ALA A 90 7.89 13.44 14.92
CA ALA A 90 8.46 14.25 15.98
C ALA A 90 10.00 14.27 15.96
N TYR A 91 10.63 13.11 15.74
CA TYR A 91 12.09 13.02 15.56
C TYR A 91 12.59 13.96 14.44
N PHE A 92 11.84 14.08 13.35
CA PHE A 92 12.20 14.93 12.23
C PHE A 92 11.92 16.43 12.43
N LEU A 93 11.15 16.83 13.45
CA LEU A 93 10.87 18.24 13.75
C LEU A 93 11.97 18.90 14.58
N ASP A 94 12.82 18.14 15.26
CA ASP A 94 13.92 18.66 16.08
C ASP A 94 15.22 18.75 15.27
N ARG A 95 16.24 17.95 15.61
CA ARG A 95 17.54 17.93 14.94
C ARG A 95 17.90 16.49 14.59
N PRO A 96 17.31 15.93 13.52
CA PRO A 96 17.54 14.53 13.18
C PRO A 96 19.01 14.33 12.80
N ASP A 97 19.58 13.22 13.25
CA ASP A 97 20.89 12.75 12.80
C ASP A 97 20.84 12.50 11.28
N PRO A 98 21.62 13.23 10.47
CA PRO A 98 21.64 13.05 9.02
C PRO A 98 21.87 11.60 8.58
N ALA A 99 22.63 10.81 9.36
CA ALA A 99 22.92 9.41 9.06
C ALA A 99 21.70 8.49 9.16
N LEU A 100 20.64 8.91 9.86
CA LEU A 100 19.41 8.14 10.07
C LEU A 100 18.23 8.67 9.28
N VAL A 101 18.34 9.84 8.64
CA VAL A 101 17.21 10.49 7.97
C VAL A 101 16.61 9.61 6.86
N ALA A 102 17.46 9.02 6.01
CA ALA A 102 17.02 8.17 4.91
C ALA A 102 16.21 6.96 5.41
N ASP A 103 16.79 6.15 6.30
CA ASP A 103 16.13 4.96 6.84
C ASP A 103 14.92 5.32 7.71
N GLY A 104 14.98 6.42 8.47
CA GLY A 104 13.85 6.91 9.27
C GLY A 104 12.66 7.30 8.39
N ARG A 105 12.89 8.01 7.28
CA ARG A 105 11.84 8.38 6.33
C ARG A 105 11.29 7.19 5.58
N TYR A 106 12.13 6.19 5.32
CA TYR A 106 11.68 4.92 4.79
C TYR A 106 10.72 4.21 5.77
N VAL A 107 11.08 4.07 7.05
CA VAL A 107 10.23 3.45 8.07
C VAL A 107 8.92 4.22 8.28
N GLU A 108 9.00 5.56 8.30
CA GLU A 108 7.82 6.44 8.39
C GLU A 108 6.87 6.21 7.21
N ALA A 109 7.40 6.08 5.97
CA ALA A 109 6.58 5.80 4.80
C ALA A 109 5.86 4.44 4.90
N ILE A 110 6.53 3.40 5.39
CA ILE A 110 5.91 2.09 5.65
C ILE A 110 4.82 2.24 6.71
N ALA A 111 5.11 2.91 7.82
CA ALA A 111 4.13 3.14 8.88
C ALA A 111 2.89 3.89 8.37
N HIS A 112 3.06 4.92 7.53
CA HIS A 112 1.93 5.61 6.89
C HIS A 112 1.13 4.70 5.94
N CYS A 113 1.79 3.82 5.20
CA CYS A 113 1.11 2.85 4.35
C CYS A 113 0.27 1.87 5.18
N THR A 114 0.87 1.27 6.21
CA THR A 114 0.22 0.30 7.10
C THR A 114 -0.94 0.92 7.88
N ALA A 115 -0.76 2.14 8.39
CA ALA A 115 -1.79 2.93 9.08
C ALA A 115 -2.87 3.51 8.13
N GLN A 116 -2.80 3.20 6.82
CA GLN A 116 -3.71 3.69 5.79
C GLN A 116 -3.86 5.23 5.75
N ARG A 117 -2.80 5.98 6.06
CA ARG A 117 -2.83 7.45 5.98
C ARG A 117 -2.98 7.94 4.53
N GLY A 118 -3.30 9.23 4.39
CA GLY A 118 -3.47 9.89 3.09
C GLY A 118 -2.20 9.86 2.24
N TRP A 119 -2.37 10.05 0.94
CA TRP A 119 -1.27 10.07 -0.03
C TRP A 119 -0.22 11.13 0.32
N ASP A 120 -0.63 12.31 0.76
CA ASP A 120 0.29 13.43 0.99
C ASP A 120 1.35 13.09 2.04
N ALA A 121 0.97 12.42 3.13
CA ALA A 121 1.89 11.99 4.18
C ALA A 121 2.90 10.96 3.64
N ILE A 122 2.40 9.94 2.94
CA ILE A 122 3.22 8.90 2.31
C ILE A 122 4.21 9.50 1.31
N ASN A 123 3.72 10.35 0.40
CA ASN A 123 4.53 10.98 -0.62
C ASN A 123 5.58 11.90 -0.01
N TYR A 124 5.22 12.65 1.02
CA TYR A 124 6.16 13.48 1.76
C TYR A 124 7.33 12.64 2.30
N SER A 125 7.05 11.56 3.04
CA SER A 125 8.09 10.67 3.56
C SER A 125 8.95 10.06 2.46
N VAL A 126 8.36 9.59 1.36
CA VAL A 126 9.10 9.02 0.21
C VAL A 126 10.00 10.05 -0.46
N VAL A 127 9.51 11.27 -0.71
CA VAL A 127 10.32 12.33 -1.33
C VAL A 127 11.50 12.70 -0.42
N ARG A 128 11.27 12.83 0.88
CA ARG A 128 12.33 13.14 1.86
C ARG A 128 13.34 12.00 1.99
N MET A 129 12.88 10.75 1.98
CA MET A 129 13.73 9.55 1.91
C MET A 129 14.65 9.62 0.69
N ILE A 130 14.08 9.84 -0.50
CA ILE A 130 14.85 9.91 -1.76
C ILE A 130 15.89 11.03 -1.72
N GLN A 131 15.53 12.21 -1.22
CA GLN A 131 16.44 13.35 -1.09
C GLN A 131 17.63 13.04 -0.17
N ALA A 132 17.41 12.27 0.90
CA ALA A 132 18.44 11.89 1.85
C ALA A 132 19.35 10.75 1.37
N MET A 133 18.90 9.91 0.43
CA MET A 133 19.59 8.70 -0.04
C MET A 133 20.58 8.91 -1.19
N SER A 134 21.07 10.13 -1.43
CA SER A 134 21.49 10.65 -2.75
C SER A 134 22.61 9.94 -3.54
N ALA A 135 23.13 8.78 -3.14
CA ALA A 135 24.14 8.02 -3.89
C ALA A 135 23.78 6.54 -4.16
N ASP A 136 22.89 5.90 -3.40
CA ASP A 136 22.60 4.47 -3.55
C ASP A 136 21.30 4.24 -4.32
N SER A 137 21.42 4.21 -5.65
CA SER A 137 20.30 3.96 -6.57
C SER A 137 19.64 2.58 -6.39
N VAL A 138 20.40 1.58 -5.95
CA VAL A 138 19.92 0.20 -5.77
C VAL A 138 19.06 0.11 -4.52
N LEU A 139 19.57 0.63 -3.40
CA LEU A 139 18.80 0.72 -2.16
C LEU A 139 17.56 1.58 -2.35
N GLN A 140 17.68 2.72 -3.05
CA GLN A 140 16.53 3.58 -3.37
C GLN A 140 15.47 2.81 -4.17
N ALA A 141 15.87 2.06 -5.20
CA ALA A 141 14.94 1.26 -5.99
C ALA A 141 14.28 0.16 -5.16
N ARG A 142 15.04 -0.53 -4.31
CA ARG A 142 14.51 -1.56 -3.41
C ARG A 142 13.44 -1.01 -2.47
N ARG A 143 13.71 0.13 -1.82
CA ARG A 143 12.74 0.80 -0.94
C ARG A 143 11.51 1.28 -1.70
N LEU A 144 11.66 1.81 -2.91
CA LEU A 144 10.53 2.20 -3.77
C LEU A 144 9.62 1.02 -4.13
N VAL A 145 10.20 -0.12 -4.50
CA VAL A 145 9.44 -1.35 -4.80
C VAL A 145 8.68 -1.84 -3.57
N GLU A 146 9.33 -1.84 -2.40
CA GLU A 146 8.69 -2.27 -1.15
C GLU A 146 7.51 -1.36 -0.79
N ILE A 147 7.73 -0.05 -0.72
CA ILE A 147 6.70 0.95 -0.41
C ILE A 147 5.52 0.87 -1.39
N ALA A 148 5.80 0.72 -2.68
CA ALA A 148 4.75 0.57 -3.69
C ALA A 148 3.98 -0.75 -3.55
N GLY A 149 4.62 -1.81 -3.06
CA GLY A 149 3.99 -3.07 -2.69
C GLY A 149 2.91 -2.91 -1.62
N TYR A 150 3.11 -2.05 -0.61
CA TYR A 150 2.07 -1.75 0.38
C TYR A 150 0.89 -0.96 -0.21
N MET A 151 1.15 -0.14 -1.23
CA MET A 151 0.12 0.73 -1.82
C MET A 151 -0.76 0.03 -2.86
N VAL A 152 -0.27 -1.03 -3.51
CA VAL A 152 -0.99 -1.69 -4.62
C VAL A 152 -2.35 -2.27 -4.20
N GLU A 153 -2.49 -2.65 -2.92
CA GLU A 153 -3.75 -3.16 -2.39
C GLU A 153 -4.76 -2.05 -2.04
N ARG A 154 -4.32 -0.78 -2.04
CA ARG A 154 -5.16 0.37 -1.70
C ARG A 154 -5.89 0.87 -2.95
N GLU A 155 -7.20 0.69 -2.99
CA GLU A 155 -8.03 1.03 -4.15
C GLU A 155 -7.94 2.50 -4.60
N ARG A 156 -7.65 3.42 -3.67
CA ARG A 156 -7.60 4.88 -3.94
C ARG A 156 -6.27 5.34 -4.53
N MET A 157 -5.28 4.47 -4.71
CA MET A 157 -3.91 4.84 -5.12
C MET A 157 -3.43 4.02 -6.33
N ARG A 158 -4.27 3.75 -7.33
CA ARG A 158 -3.91 2.80 -8.42
C ARG A 158 -2.70 3.22 -9.25
N ASP A 159 -2.52 4.53 -9.50
CA ASP A 159 -1.45 5.02 -10.38
C ASP A 159 -0.10 5.23 -9.67
N ILE A 160 -0.11 5.38 -8.35
CA ILE A 160 1.10 5.70 -7.57
C ILE A 160 2.10 4.52 -7.51
N PRO A 161 1.70 3.28 -7.16
CA PRO A 161 2.59 2.13 -7.17
C PRO A 161 3.25 1.93 -8.53
N ARG A 162 2.52 2.21 -9.63
CA ARG A 162 3.09 2.20 -10.97
C ARG A 162 4.24 3.18 -11.10
N GLN A 163 4.03 4.43 -10.71
CA GLN A 163 5.04 5.48 -10.84
C GLN A 163 6.32 5.12 -10.07
N TYR A 164 6.17 4.57 -8.87
CA TYR A 164 7.30 4.11 -8.07
C TYR A 164 8.00 2.89 -8.66
N ALA A 165 7.25 1.91 -9.16
CA ALA A 165 7.83 0.74 -9.82
C ALA A 165 8.59 1.13 -11.12
N VAL A 166 8.03 2.05 -11.92
CA VAL A 166 8.70 2.62 -13.11
C VAL A 166 9.95 3.38 -12.71
N ARG A 167 9.87 4.22 -11.66
CA ARG A 167 11.02 4.97 -11.16
C ARG A 167 12.13 4.04 -10.67
N ALA A 168 11.79 3.03 -9.87
CA ALA A 168 12.72 2.00 -9.41
C ALA A 168 13.39 1.31 -10.60
N HIS A 169 12.60 0.87 -11.59
CA HIS A 169 13.15 0.25 -12.80
C HIS A 169 14.11 1.18 -13.56
N ARG A 170 13.82 2.48 -13.64
CA ARG A 170 14.62 3.46 -14.38
C ARG A 170 15.96 3.77 -13.71
N ILE A 171 16.01 3.81 -12.36
CA ILE A 171 17.25 4.16 -11.63
C ILE A 171 18.16 2.96 -11.39
N LEU A 172 17.66 1.73 -11.56
CA LEU A 172 18.46 0.52 -11.38
C LEU A 172 19.54 0.38 -12.45
N PRO A 173 20.79 0.06 -12.07
CA PRO A 173 21.81 -0.38 -13.00
C PRO A 173 21.34 -1.63 -13.76
N ARG A 174 21.70 -1.73 -15.05
CA ARG A 174 21.43 -2.92 -15.88
C ARG A 174 22.52 -3.99 -15.69
N SER A 175 22.81 -4.34 -14.44
CA SER A 175 23.78 -5.39 -14.09
C SER A 175 23.05 -6.65 -13.63
N ALA A 176 23.68 -7.80 -13.83
CA ALA A 176 23.15 -9.08 -13.33
C ALA A 176 23.12 -9.13 -11.79
N GLU A 177 23.99 -8.35 -11.12
CA GLU A 177 24.08 -8.27 -9.67
C GLU A 177 22.79 -7.78 -8.99
N HIS A 178 21.98 -6.98 -9.69
CA HIS A 178 20.73 -6.42 -9.15
C HIS A 178 19.48 -6.96 -9.85
N ALA A 179 19.61 -8.15 -10.46
CA ALA A 179 18.52 -8.80 -11.18
C ALA A 179 17.29 -9.04 -10.28
N ASP A 180 17.48 -9.28 -8.98
CA ASP A 180 16.41 -9.45 -7.99
C ASP A 180 15.57 -8.17 -7.81
N VAL A 181 16.21 -7.01 -7.71
CA VAL A 181 15.51 -5.72 -7.55
C VAL A 181 14.79 -5.34 -8.83
N TRP A 182 15.44 -5.55 -9.97
CA TRP A 182 14.84 -5.36 -11.28
C TRP A 182 13.59 -6.23 -11.44
N ALA A 183 13.69 -7.51 -11.08
CA ALA A 183 12.57 -8.43 -11.13
C ALA A 183 11.47 -8.07 -10.13
N GLY A 184 11.83 -7.58 -8.94
CA GLY A 184 10.86 -7.05 -7.98
C GLY A 184 10.03 -5.91 -8.55
N ALA A 185 10.68 -4.96 -9.24
CA ALA A 185 9.98 -3.87 -9.93
C ALA A 185 9.05 -4.38 -11.05
N TRP A 186 9.49 -5.37 -11.84
CA TRP A 186 8.68 -5.98 -12.90
C TRP A 186 7.48 -6.76 -12.35
N ALA A 187 7.68 -7.55 -11.30
CA ALA A 187 6.60 -8.28 -10.63
C ALA A 187 5.57 -7.31 -10.05
N LEU A 188 6.01 -6.20 -9.46
CA LEU A 188 5.12 -5.15 -8.96
C LEU A 188 4.34 -4.47 -10.10
N LEU A 189 4.99 -4.15 -11.24
CA LEU A 189 4.28 -3.64 -12.42
C LEU A 189 3.26 -4.65 -12.95
N GLY A 190 3.57 -5.94 -12.88
CA GLY A 190 2.64 -7.03 -13.17
C GLY A 190 1.45 -7.02 -12.23
N HIS A 191 1.67 -6.87 -10.92
CA HIS A 191 0.60 -6.76 -9.94
C HIS A 191 -0.29 -5.53 -10.16
N VAL A 192 0.30 -4.36 -10.45
CA VAL A 192 -0.47 -3.17 -10.85
C VAL A 192 -1.32 -3.46 -12.09
N SER A 193 -0.76 -4.13 -13.10
CA SER A 193 -1.50 -4.49 -14.33
C SER A 193 -2.69 -5.38 -14.04
N LEU A 194 -2.52 -6.34 -13.12
CA LEU A 194 -3.59 -7.21 -12.64
C LEU A 194 -4.71 -6.42 -11.97
N ARG A 195 -4.39 -5.45 -11.10
CA ARG A 195 -5.38 -4.56 -10.44
C ARG A 195 -6.17 -3.70 -11.43
N GLU A 196 -5.61 -3.45 -12.61
CA GLU A 196 -6.27 -2.74 -13.71
C GLU A 196 -7.05 -3.64 -14.67
N GLY A 197 -7.09 -4.95 -14.41
CA GLY A 197 -7.76 -5.91 -15.29
C GLY A 197 -6.94 -6.29 -16.53
N LYS A 198 -5.68 -5.85 -16.65
CA LYS A 198 -4.80 -6.10 -17.82
C LYS A 198 -4.06 -7.42 -17.64
N ALA A 199 -4.79 -8.53 -17.76
CA ALA A 199 -4.29 -9.89 -17.48
C ALA A 199 -3.03 -10.26 -18.30
N ASP A 200 -3.04 -10.06 -19.62
CA ASP A 200 -1.90 -10.45 -20.48
C ASP A 200 -0.63 -9.65 -20.14
N SER A 201 -0.79 -8.36 -19.87
CA SER A 201 0.28 -7.50 -19.37
C SER A 201 0.83 -7.96 -18.01
N ALA A 202 -0.03 -8.43 -17.12
CA ALA A 202 0.39 -8.97 -15.83
C ALA A 202 1.19 -10.27 -16.01
N VAL A 203 0.68 -11.22 -16.82
CA VAL A 203 1.35 -12.48 -17.14
C VAL A 203 2.74 -12.23 -17.71
N ALA A 204 2.85 -11.45 -18.79
CA ALA A 204 4.13 -11.19 -19.45
C ALA A 204 5.17 -10.54 -18.52
N ARG A 205 4.74 -9.62 -17.64
CA ARG A 205 5.63 -8.96 -16.68
C ARG A 205 6.10 -9.90 -15.58
N ILE A 206 5.18 -10.70 -15.01
CA ILE A 206 5.48 -11.58 -13.90
C ILE A 206 6.33 -12.77 -14.36
N GLU A 207 6.02 -13.38 -15.52
CA GLU A 207 6.82 -14.48 -16.08
C GLU A 207 8.26 -14.04 -16.36
N ARG A 208 8.46 -12.79 -16.81
CA ARG A 208 9.81 -12.24 -17.01
C ARG A 208 10.57 -11.99 -15.70
N ALA A 209 9.87 -11.63 -14.64
CA ALA A 209 10.47 -11.39 -13.34
C ALA A 209 10.83 -12.69 -12.60
N LEU A 210 9.96 -13.69 -12.70
CA LEU A 210 9.97 -14.87 -11.83
C LEU A 210 11.31 -15.62 -11.74
N PRO A 211 12.09 -15.83 -12.82
CA PRO A 211 13.37 -16.55 -12.75
C PRO A 211 14.43 -15.89 -11.86
N HIS A 212 14.28 -14.60 -11.57
CA HIS A 212 15.22 -13.81 -10.78
C HIS A 212 14.74 -13.54 -9.35
N LEU A 213 13.57 -14.06 -8.98
CA LEU A 213 13.00 -13.91 -7.66
C LEU A 213 13.25 -15.16 -6.81
N SER A 214 13.40 -14.95 -5.51
CA SER A 214 13.51 -16.02 -4.52
C SER A 214 12.63 -15.72 -3.29
N GLY A 215 12.43 -16.74 -2.46
CA GLY A 215 11.73 -16.60 -1.17
C GLY A 215 10.33 -15.98 -1.29
N PRO A 216 9.96 -15.06 -0.37
CA PRO A 216 8.63 -14.44 -0.34
C PRO A 216 8.26 -13.68 -1.62
N ALA A 217 9.24 -13.08 -2.31
CA ALA A 217 8.99 -12.32 -3.54
C ALA A 217 8.57 -13.25 -4.69
N ALA A 218 9.24 -14.40 -4.85
CA ALA A 218 8.86 -15.40 -5.84
C ALA A 218 7.47 -15.97 -5.58
N LYS A 219 7.14 -16.25 -4.31
CA LYS A 219 5.81 -16.71 -3.89
C LYS A 219 4.73 -15.69 -4.22
N GLY A 220 4.94 -14.42 -3.88
CA GLY A 220 4.02 -13.33 -4.22
C GLY A 220 3.83 -13.17 -5.73
N ALA A 221 4.90 -13.31 -6.51
CA ALA A 221 4.85 -13.31 -7.97
C ALA A 221 4.02 -14.48 -8.51
N LEU A 222 4.25 -15.72 -8.04
CA LEU A 222 3.48 -16.91 -8.45
C LEU A 222 1.99 -16.78 -8.13
N PHE A 223 1.65 -16.27 -6.95
CA PHE A 223 0.26 -16.01 -6.58
C PHE A 223 -0.41 -15.01 -7.53
N ASN A 224 0.28 -13.90 -7.85
CA ASN A 224 -0.24 -12.91 -8.79
C ASN A 224 -0.28 -13.43 -10.23
N LEU A 225 0.64 -14.31 -10.63
CA LEU A 225 0.60 -14.98 -11.93
C LEU A 225 -0.63 -15.89 -12.04
N GLY A 226 -0.93 -16.68 -10.99
CA GLY A 226 -2.15 -17.49 -10.93
C GLY A 226 -3.42 -16.65 -11.04
N ARG A 227 -3.48 -15.51 -10.35
CA ARG A 227 -4.60 -14.55 -10.48
C ARG A 227 -4.73 -13.97 -11.89
N ALA A 228 -3.60 -13.64 -12.53
CA ALA A 228 -3.60 -13.11 -13.89
C ALA A 228 -4.05 -14.18 -14.91
N GLU A 229 -3.58 -15.41 -14.77
CA GLU A 229 -4.01 -16.56 -15.58
C GLU A 229 -5.52 -16.84 -15.41
N ALA A 230 -6.03 -16.78 -14.17
CA ALA A 230 -7.45 -16.93 -13.90
C ALA A 230 -8.28 -15.81 -14.55
N LEU A 231 -7.81 -14.56 -14.47
CA LEU A 231 -8.49 -13.40 -15.04
C LEU A 231 -8.62 -13.48 -16.57
N ARG A 232 -7.64 -14.06 -17.27
CA ARG A 232 -7.73 -14.29 -18.73
C ARG A 232 -8.45 -15.61 -19.11
N GLY A 233 -9.01 -16.32 -18.13
CA GLY A 233 -9.75 -17.56 -18.36
C GLY A 233 -8.89 -18.83 -18.50
N ALA A 234 -7.57 -18.75 -18.32
CA ALA A 234 -6.65 -19.89 -18.40
C ALA A 234 -6.63 -20.68 -17.07
N ARG A 235 -7.75 -21.32 -16.74
CA ARG A 235 -8.01 -21.97 -15.44
C ARG A 235 -6.97 -23.03 -15.06
N ASP A 236 -6.58 -23.90 -15.98
CA ASP A 236 -5.63 -24.97 -15.71
C ASP A 236 -4.24 -24.40 -15.38
N ARG A 237 -3.79 -23.38 -16.12
CA ARG A 237 -2.55 -22.65 -15.80
C ARG A 237 -2.64 -21.94 -14.46
N ALA A 238 -3.77 -21.31 -14.15
CA ALA A 238 -3.95 -20.65 -12.85
C ALA A 238 -3.77 -21.63 -11.69
N ILE A 239 -4.39 -22.82 -11.77
CA ILE A 239 -4.22 -23.91 -10.82
C ILE A 239 -2.74 -24.29 -10.67
N ASP A 240 -2.03 -24.50 -11.78
CA ASP A 240 -0.61 -24.85 -11.76
C ASP A 240 0.23 -23.79 -11.04
N ARG A 241 -0.01 -22.49 -11.30
CA ARG A 241 0.71 -21.39 -10.62
C ARG A 241 0.39 -21.30 -9.13
N PHE A 242 -0.86 -21.55 -8.73
CA PHE A 242 -1.20 -21.60 -7.31
C PHE A 242 -0.58 -22.82 -6.60
N VAL A 243 -0.49 -23.97 -7.27
CA VAL A 243 0.24 -25.14 -6.76
C VAL A 243 1.73 -24.82 -6.60
N GLU A 244 2.37 -24.21 -7.61
CA GLU A 244 3.76 -23.76 -7.54
C GLU A 244 3.99 -22.79 -6.36
N CYS A 245 3.04 -21.87 -6.12
CA CYS A 245 3.07 -20.94 -4.99
C CYS A 245 3.07 -21.66 -3.62
N LEU A 246 2.23 -22.69 -3.45
CA LEU A 246 2.15 -23.48 -2.20
C LEU A 246 3.34 -24.43 -2.00
N VAL A 247 3.98 -24.85 -3.10
CA VAL A 247 5.20 -25.67 -3.05
C VAL A 247 6.39 -24.80 -2.65
N ALA A 248 6.43 -23.53 -3.07
CA ALA A 248 7.51 -22.61 -2.74
C ALA A 248 7.62 -22.31 -1.24
N GLU A 249 6.52 -22.30 -0.50
CA GLU A 249 6.52 -22.15 0.95
C GLU A 249 5.31 -22.89 1.54
N PRO A 250 5.53 -24.07 2.14
CA PRO A 250 4.46 -24.87 2.69
C PRO A 250 3.83 -24.18 3.91
N ALA A 251 2.69 -23.54 3.72
CA ALA A 251 1.83 -23.06 4.79
C ALA A 251 0.38 -23.45 4.46
N ALA A 252 -0.25 -24.17 5.39
CA ALA A 252 -1.56 -24.80 5.18
C ALA A 252 -2.69 -23.78 4.93
N ASP A 253 -2.61 -22.61 5.57
CA ASP A 253 -3.60 -21.54 5.47
C ASP A 253 -3.00 -20.26 4.90
N THR A 254 -2.76 -20.27 3.59
CA THR A 254 -2.41 -19.05 2.85
C THR A 254 -3.55 -18.62 1.95
N SER A 255 -3.58 -17.35 1.57
CA SER A 255 -4.50 -16.84 0.55
C SER A 255 -4.42 -17.66 -0.76
N ALA A 256 -3.25 -18.20 -1.09
CA ALA A 256 -3.06 -19.09 -2.24
C ALA A 256 -3.81 -20.42 -2.10
N ALA A 257 -3.86 -21.02 -0.91
CA ALA A 257 -4.59 -22.27 -0.68
C ALA A 257 -6.10 -22.10 -0.85
N ILE A 258 -6.66 -21.00 -0.35
CA ILE A 258 -8.08 -20.67 -0.51
C ILE A 258 -8.43 -20.50 -1.99
N VAL A 259 -7.64 -19.68 -2.71
CA VAL A 259 -7.89 -19.42 -4.13
C VAL A 259 -7.68 -20.68 -4.98
N LEU A 260 -6.69 -21.52 -4.65
CA LEU A 260 -6.48 -22.81 -5.31
C LEU A 260 -7.66 -23.74 -5.13
N ARG A 261 -8.17 -23.91 -3.90
CA ARG A 261 -9.35 -24.75 -3.63
C ARG A 261 -10.55 -24.27 -4.43
N ALA A 262 -10.81 -22.97 -4.44
CA ALA A 262 -11.90 -22.39 -5.24
C ALA A 262 -11.72 -22.64 -6.74
N ALA A 263 -10.52 -22.41 -7.28
CA ALA A 263 -10.22 -22.66 -8.69
C ALA A 263 -10.36 -24.15 -9.05
N TRP A 264 -9.88 -25.03 -8.18
CA TRP A 264 -9.96 -26.49 -8.33
C TRP A 264 -11.40 -26.98 -8.31
N THR A 265 -12.19 -26.60 -7.29
CA THR A 265 -13.62 -26.97 -7.22
C THR A 265 -14.40 -26.43 -8.42
N SER A 266 -14.13 -25.19 -8.85
CA SER A 266 -14.77 -24.64 -10.05
C SER A 266 -14.43 -25.42 -11.32
N ARG A 267 -13.24 -26.04 -11.40
CA ARG A 267 -12.77 -26.79 -12.57
C ARG A 267 -13.20 -28.26 -12.56
N HIS A 268 -13.19 -28.89 -11.39
CA HIS A 268 -13.35 -30.34 -11.22
C HIS A 268 -14.64 -30.75 -10.49
N GLY A 269 -15.42 -29.79 -9.98
CA GLY A 269 -16.66 -30.04 -9.25
C GLY A 269 -16.49 -30.55 -7.81
N SER A 270 -15.27 -30.89 -7.38
CA SER A 270 -14.95 -31.32 -6.02
C SER A 270 -13.50 -31.00 -5.67
N LEU A 271 -13.07 -31.26 -4.43
CA LEU A 271 -11.67 -31.18 -4.01
C LEU A 271 -10.88 -32.48 -4.21
N ALA A 272 -11.50 -33.52 -4.77
CA ALA A 272 -10.84 -34.80 -5.00
C ALA A 272 -9.59 -34.62 -5.90
N GLY A 273 -8.49 -35.26 -5.51
CA GLY A 273 -7.20 -35.21 -6.23
C GLY A 273 -6.35 -33.95 -5.98
N LEU A 274 -6.85 -32.91 -5.31
CA LEU A 274 -6.07 -31.68 -5.09
C LEU A 274 -4.84 -31.90 -4.21
N GLU A 275 -5.00 -32.57 -3.06
CA GLU A 275 -3.89 -32.84 -2.14
C GLU A 275 -2.83 -33.74 -2.79
N GLU A 276 -3.26 -34.72 -3.60
CA GLU A 276 -2.35 -35.57 -4.38
C GLU A 276 -1.57 -34.74 -5.41
N ARG A 277 -2.23 -33.81 -6.11
CA ARG A 277 -1.58 -32.88 -7.05
C ARG A 277 -0.52 -32.03 -6.35
N ILE A 278 -0.82 -31.49 -5.17
CA ILE A 278 0.13 -30.70 -4.37
C ILE A 278 1.29 -31.59 -3.89
N ALA A 279 1.01 -32.78 -3.37
CA ALA A 279 2.03 -33.73 -2.91
C ALA A 279 2.98 -34.13 -4.04
N LYS A 280 2.45 -34.44 -5.24
CA LYS A 280 3.24 -34.74 -6.44
C LYS A 280 4.14 -33.57 -6.85
N ALA A 281 3.61 -32.34 -6.82
CA ALA A 281 4.41 -31.15 -7.14
C ALA A 281 5.53 -30.90 -6.13
N ARG A 282 5.30 -31.18 -4.83
CA ARG A 282 6.33 -31.10 -3.79
C ARG A 282 7.42 -32.16 -3.97
N ALA A 283 7.04 -33.38 -4.35
CA ALA A 283 7.97 -34.47 -4.59
C ALA A 283 8.94 -34.18 -5.75
N GLY A 284 8.45 -33.54 -6.83
CA GLY A 284 9.27 -33.19 -8.00
C GLY A 284 10.26 -32.03 -7.81
N ARG A 285 10.29 -31.37 -6.64
CA ARG A 285 11.25 -30.30 -6.32
C ARG A 285 12.45 -30.76 -5.48
N LYS A 286 12.41 -31.98 -4.94
CA LYS A 286 13.52 -32.58 -4.19
C LYS A 286 14.53 -33.18 -5.15
#